data_AF-A0A2K3LW01-F1
#
_entry.id   AF-A0A2K3LW01-F1
#
_cell.length_a   1.000
_cell.length_b   1.000
_cell.length_c   1.000
_cell.angle_alpha   90.00
_cell.angle_beta   90.00
_cell.angle_gamma   90.00
#
_symmetry.space_group_name_H-M   'P 1'
#
loop_
_entity.id
_entity.type
_entity.pdbx_description
1 polymer ?
#
loop_
_entity_poly.entity_id
_entity_poly.type
_entity_poly.pdbx_seq_one_letter_code
_entity_poly.pdbx_strand_id
1 'polypeptide(L)' 'MLGGGMAQIKNESSVVVKVGAVLDVSNGTFGKIGLSCINMALSDFYDSNSHHKTRIQIIVRDSHMDVVTAAAH' A
#
# COMPACT_ATOMS: atom_id res chain seq x y z
N MET A 1 -27.58 -15.39 36.32
CA MET A 1 -27.24 -14.06 35.76
C MET A 1 -25.84 -13.70 36.21
N LEU A 2 -24.85 -13.74 35.32
CA LEU A 2 -23.57 -13.03 35.46
C LEU A 2 -23.10 -12.76 34.03
N GLY A 3 -23.02 -11.48 33.70
CA GLY A 3 -22.92 -10.97 32.33
C GLY A 3 -21.58 -11.28 31.70
N GLY A 4 -21.63 -11.94 30.54
CA GLY A 4 -20.51 -11.96 29.61
C GLY A 4 -20.36 -10.57 29.02
N GLY A 5 -19.34 -9.84 29.45
CA GLY A 5 -19.00 -8.54 28.90
C GLY A 5 -18.70 -8.68 27.41
N MET A 6 -19.47 -7.97 26.59
CA MET A 6 -19.18 -7.79 25.18
C MET A 6 -17.83 -7.09 25.06
N ALA A 7 -16.82 -7.81 24.58
CA ALA A 7 -15.54 -7.20 24.23
C ALA A 7 -15.81 -6.03 23.27
N GLN A 8 -15.50 -4.81 23.73
CA GLN A 8 -15.55 -3.62 22.90
C GLN A 8 -14.61 -3.81 21.72
N ILE A 9 -15.17 -3.96 20.51
CA ILE A 9 -14.41 -3.90 19.26
C ILE A 9 -13.95 -2.45 19.13
N LYS A 10 -12.72 -2.18 19.57
CA LYS A 10 -12.06 -0.91 19.29
C LYS A 10 -11.89 -0.79 17.77
N ASN A 11 -12.71 0.03 17.13
CA ASN A 11 -12.48 0.45 15.76
C ASN A 11 -11.33 1.46 15.77
N GLU A 12 -10.09 0.96 15.84
CA GLU A 12 -8.90 1.80 15.76
C GLU A 12 -8.75 2.27 14.31
N SER A 13 -8.90 3.59 14.11
CA SER A 13 -8.70 4.20 12.80
C SER A 13 -7.28 3.92 12.32
N SER A 14 -7.14 3.28 11.16
CA SER A 14 -5.85 3.09 10.52
C SER A 14 -5.27 4.42 10.06
N VAL A 15 -3.98 4.65 10.32
CA VAL A 15 -3.26 5.84 9.83
C VAL A 15 -2.79 5.53 8.42
N VAL A 16 -3.25 6.29 7.43
CA VAL A 16 -2.85 6.07 6.03
C VAL A 16 -1.61 6.90 5.70
N VAL A 17 -0.56 6.24 5.24
CA VAL A 17 0.66 6.86 4.70
C VAL A 17 0.64 6.74 3.19
N LYS A 18 0.62 7.89 2.51
CA LYS A 18 0.67 7.95 1.05
C LYS A 18 2.13 7.88 0.58
N VAL A 19 2.41 6.95 -0.32
CA VAL A 19 3.76 6.77 -0.89
C VAL A 19 3.65 6.86 -2.42
N GLY A 20 4.37 7.80 -3.02
CA GLY A 20 4.47 7.91 -4.47
C GLY A 20 5.44 6.88 -5.03
N ALA A 21 5.03 6.18 -6.08
CA ALA A 21 5.88 5.27 -6.85
C ALA A 21 5.85 5.67 -8.33
N VAL A 22 6.98 6.16 -8.84
CA VAL A 22 7.15 6.47 -10.26
C VAL A 22 7.82 5.28 -10.93
N LEU A 23 7.10 4.63 -11.83
CA LEU A 23 7.52 3.38 -12.48
C LEU A 23 7.13 3.44 -13.97
N ASP A 24 7.86 2.76 -14.84
CA ASP A 24 7.40 2.51 -16.21
C ASP A 24 6.48 1.27 -16.23
N VAL A 25 5.17 1.51 -16.17
CA VAL A 25 4.17 0.43 -16.13
C VAL A 25 3.44 0.26 -17.46
N SER A 26 3.64 1.15 -18.43
CA SER A 26 3.03 1.05 -19.77
C SER A 26 3.96 0.41 -20.80
N ASN A 27 5.26 0.71 -20.78
CA ASN A 27 6.16 0.39 -21.88
C ASN A 27 7.00 -0.89 -21.65
N GLY A 28 6.80 -1.58 -20.52
CA GLY A 28 7.54 -2.80 -20.20
C GLY A 28 6.94 -3.65 -19.08
N THR A 29 7.62 -4.76 -18.78
CA THR A 29 7.24 -5.68 -17.70
C THR A 29 7.91 -5.35 -16.38
N PHE A 30 9.07 -4.70 -16.38
CA PHE A 30 9.85 -4.45 -15.17
C PHE A 30 9.11 -3.58 -14.14
N GLY A 31 8.48 -2.47 -14.56
CA GLY A 31 7.71 -1.64 -13.64
C GLY A 31 6.47 -2.37 -13.08
N LYS A 32 5.83 -3.23 -13.89
CA LYS A 32 4.73 -4.09 -13.43
C LYS A 32 5.20 -5.13 -12.43
N ILE A 33 6.32 -5.80 -12.69
CA ILE A 33 6.93 -6.78 -11.78
C ILE A 33 7.30 -6.10 -10.45
N GLY A 34 7.98 -4.96 -10.51
CA GLY A 34 8.33 -4.18 -9.31
C GLY A 34 7.10 -3.77 -8.50
N LEU A 35 6.05 -3.27 -9.15
CA LEU A 35 4.79 -2.92 -8.48
C LEU A 35 4.12 -4.14 -7.83
N SER A 36 4.10 -5.29 -8.52
CA SER A 36 3.58 -6.53 -7.95
C SER A 36 4.38 -7.00 -6.73
N CYS A 37 5.72 -6.93 -6.79
CA CYS A 37 6.57 -7.25 -5.65
C CYS A 37 6.30 -6.35 -4.44
N ILE A 38 6.12 -5.04 -4.66
CA ILE A 38 5.75 -4.09 -3.60
C ILE A 38 4.41 -4.48 -2.98
N ASN A 39 3.39 -4.74 -3.80
CA ASN A 39 2.06 -5.11 -3.31
C ASN A 39 2.06 -6.43 -2.53
N MET A 40 2.80 -7.44 -3.00
CA MET A 40 2.94 -8.72 -2.27
C MET A 40 3.65 -8.51 -0.93
N ALA A 41 4.76 -7.77 -0.91
CA ALA A 41 5.48 -7.49 0.33
C ALA A 41 4.61 -6.73 1.35
N LEU A 42 3.75 -5.81 0.90
CA LEU A 42 2.78 -5.13 1.75
C LEU A 42 1.72 -6.11 2.29
N SER A 43 1.20 -7.01 1.45
CA SER A 43 0.26 -8.05 1.89
C SER A 43 0.90 -8.92 2.97
N ASP A 44 2.06 -9.51 2.69
CA ASP A 44 2.78 -10.39 3.62
C ASP A 44 3.10 -9.68 4.94
N PHE A 45 3.48 -8.40 4.87
CA PHE A 45 3.74 -7.59 6.04
C PHE A 45 2.47 -7.40 6.88
N TYR A 46 1.34 -7.04 6.28
CA TYR A 46 0.10 -6.81 7.01
C TYR A 46 -0.55 -8.10 7.52
N ASP A 47 -0.39 -9.20 6.82
CA ASP A 47 -0.86 -10.52 7.25
C ASP A 47 -0.04 -11.02 8.44
N SER A 48 1.27 -10.78 8.44
CA SER A 48 2.16 -11.13 9.56
C SER A 48 2.06 -10.16 10.75
N ASN A 49 1.57 -8.93 10.53
CA ASN A 49 1.50 -7.87 11.52
C ASN A 49 0.08 -7.29 11.64
N SER A 50 -0.89 -8.14 11.98
CA SER A 50 -2.32 -7.78 12.07
C SER A 50 -2.63 -6.59 13.00
N HIS A 51 -1.80 -6.36 14.01
CA HIS A 51 -1.92 -5.23 14.95
C HIS A 51 -1.28 -3.93 14.45
N HIS A 52 -0.58 -3.95 13.31
CA HIS A 52 0.02 -2.76 12.74
C HIS A 52 -1.06 -1.86 12.11
N LYS A 53 -1.24 -0.68 12.70
CA LYS A 53 -2.36 0.22 12.34
C LYS A 53 -2.07 1.10 11.13
N THR A 54 -0.80 1.31 10.81
CA THR A 54 -0.40 2.13 9.67
C THR A 54 -0.64 1.39 8.37
N ARG A 55 -1.32 2.01 7.42
CA ARG A 55 -1.60 1.44 6.10
C ARG A 55 -0.93 2.26 5.02
N ILE A 56 -0.08 1.63 4.23
CA ILE A 56 0.60 2.25 3.10
C ILE A 56 -0.35 2.23 1.90
N GLN A 57 -0.62 3.41 1.35
CA GLN A 57 -1.29 3.57 0.07
C GLN A 57 -0.26 3.93 -0.99
N ILE A 58 0.02 2.99 -1.90
CA ILE A 58 0.89 3.25 -3.05
C ILE A 58 0.12 4.05 -4.11
N ILE A 59 0.66 5.21 -4.47
CA ILE A 59 0.16 6.05 -5.54
C ILE A 59 1.10 5.88 -6.73
N VAL A 60 0.65 5.10 -7.71
CA VAL A 60 1.45 4.80 -8.90
C VAL A 60 1.36 5.93 -9.90
N ARG A 61 2.52 6.36 -10.41
CA ARG A 61 2.67 7.28 -11.54
C ARG A 61 3.45 6.57 -12.62
N ASP A 62 2.88 6.57 -13.82
CA ASP A 62 3.53 5.99 -14.98
C ASP A 62 4.52 6.98 -15.58
N SER A 63 5.80 6.59 -15.62
CA SER A 63 6.88 7.42 -16.17
C SER A 63 6.86 7.47 -17.69
N HIS A 64 6.22 6.52 -18.37
CA HIS A 64 6.23 6.40 -19.83
C HIS A 64 7.65 6.41 -20.45
N MET A 65 8.67 5.96 -19.69
CA MET A 65 10.09 6.06 -20.04
C MET A 65 10.59 7.49 -20.33
N ASP A 66 9.88 8.51 -19.86
CA ASP A 66 10.19 9.91 -20.13
C ASP A 66 10.33 10.71 -18.83
N VAL A 67 11.47 11.37 -18.68
CA VAL A 67 11.81 12.11 -17.46
C VAL A 67 10.94 13.35 -17.26
N VAL A 68 10.46 13.96 -18.36
CA VAL A 68 9.56 15.12 -18.28
C VAL A 68 8.20 14.67 -17.78
N THR A 69 7.65 13.61 -18.37
CA THR A 69 6.39 12.99 -17.97
C THR A 69 6.44 12.50 -16.52
N ALA A 70 7.56 11.93 -16.09
CA ALA A 70 7.78 11.52 -14.71
C ALA A 70 7.78 12.70 -13.70
N ALA A 71 8.26 13.88 -14.12
CA ALA A 71 8.44 15.04 -13.24
C ALA A 71 7.29 16.06 -13.28
N ALA A 72 6.40 15.99 -14.27
CA ALA A 72 5.38 17.02 -14.53
C ALA A 72 4.15 16.99 -13.58
N HIS A 73 4.21 16.26 -12.46
CA HIS A 73 3.03 15.98 -11.61
C HIS A 73 3.31 16.05 -10.10
#